data_AF-A0A8J5FIJ2-F1
#
_entry.id   AF-A0A8J5FIJ2-F1
#
_cell.length_a   1.000
_cell.length_b   1.000
_cell.length_c   1.000
_cell.angle_alpha   90.00
_cell.angle_beta   90.00
_cell.angle_gamma   90.00
#
_symmetry.space_group_name_H-M   'P 1'
#
loop_
_entity.id
_entity.type
_entity.pdbx_description
1 polymer ?
#
loop_
_entity_poly.entity_id
_entity_poly.type
_entity_poly.pdbx_seq_one_letter_code
_entity_poly.pdbx_strand_id
1 'polypeptide(L)'
;MVWSQSNSVTGPIPDLSNLKVLESFEVHGNSLTSIMSQSLAAFLSLRIVDLSNNMLQGPLPSFASKSLIQLVETDGNPNLCKNSGSGGESSSPTSGAPSPPDKLSIVGIIIAIVVLVACSVGLLLHHLKKKNKKKFELSIESVNAYHDEPQSLHMSIQALKMTTNNFSEDFILDKGGFGIIYKGNLSKYIRFDGSKWPTRVQNRDRCS
;
A
#
# COMPACT_ATOMS: atom_id res chain seq x y z
N MET A 1 -7.96 21.69 -24.13
CA MET A 1 -8.42 22.02 -22.76
C MET A 1 -7.67 21.12 -21.79
N VAL A 2 -7.26 21.63 -20.65
CA VAL A 2 -6.58 20.88 -19.56
C VAL A 2 -7.27 21.24 -18.26
N TRP A 3 -7.69 20.25 -17.49
CA TRP A 3 -8.39 20.43 -16.22
C TRP A 3 -7.88 19.46 -15.16
N SER A 4 -7.72 19.91 -13.92
CA SER A 4 -7.38 19.08 -12.75
C SER A 4 -7.69 19.80 -11.45
N GLN A 5 -8.58 19.27 -10.62
CA GLN A 5 -9.07 19.97 -9.43
C GLN A 5 -9.03 19.12 -8.17
N SER A 6 -8.70 19.73 -7.03
CA SER A 6 -8.77 19.11 -5.70
C SER A 6 -8.00 17.79 -5.55
N ASN A 7 -6.88 17.63 -6.28
CA ASN A 7 -6.13 16.38 -6.38
C ASN A 7 -4.79 16.38 -5.63
N SER A 8 -4.54 17.40 -4.79
CA SER A 8 -3.27 17.55 -4.06
C SER A 8 -2.03 17.46 -4.98
N VAL A 9 -2.16 17.86 -6.25
CA VAL A 9 -1.06 17.82 -7.21
C VAL A 9 -0.02 18.85 -6.77
N THR A 10 1.24 18.41 -6.68
CA THR A 10 2.38 19.22 -6.21
C THR A 10 3.41 19.39 -7.31
N GLY A 11 4.31 20.36 -7.13
CA GLY A 11 5.39 20.65 -8.06
C GLY A 11 5.08 21.80 -9.04
N PRO A 12 6.00 22.08 -9.97
CA PRO A 12 5.83 23.15 -10.94
C PRO A 12 4.86 22.76 -12.06
N ILE A 13 4.30 23.76 -12.73
CA ILE A 13 3.53 23.54 -13.96
C ILE A 13 4.53 23.07 -15.04
N PRO A 14 4.31 21.94 -15.71
CA PRO A 14 5.21 21.45 -16.76
C PRO A 14 5.24 22.41 -17.94
N ASP A 15 6.27 22.32 -18.78
CA ASP A 15 6.31 23.14 -20.00
C ASP A 15 5.15 22.78 -20.94
N LEU A 16 4.26 23.74 -21.16
CA LEU A 16 3.09 23.58 -22.01
C LEU A 16 3.34 24.08 -23.43
N SER A 17 4.52 24.62 -23.75
CA SER A 17 4.85 25.30 -25.03
C SER A 17 4.41 24.55 -26.30
N ASN A 18 4.37 23.22 -26.27
CA ASN A 18 3.94 22.36 -27.37
C ASN A 18 2.41 22.38 -27.63
N LEU A 19 1.60 22.88 -26.71
CA LEU A 19 0.13 22.91 -26.80
C LEU A 19 -0.35 24.13 -27.60
N LYS A 20 -0.24 24.09 -28.93
CA LYS A 20 -0.53 25.22 -29.83
C LYS A 20 -1.97 25.76 -29.80
N VAL A 21 -2.93 25.00 -29.28
CA VAL A 21 -4.37 25.31 -29.34
C VAL A 21 -5.02 25.20 -27.96
N LEU A 22 -4.29 25.52 -26.89
CA LEU A 22 -4.84 25.48 -25.54
C LEU A 22 -5.84 26.63 -25.34
N GLU A 23 -7.11 26.28 -25.10
CA GLU A 23 -8.18 27.27 -24.88
C GLU A 23 -8.61 27.40 -23.42
N SER A 24 -8.60 26.31 -22.65
CA SER A 24 -8.92 26.31 -21.22
C SER A 24 -7.83 25.60 -20.43
N PHE A 25 -7.41 26.23 -19.34
CA PHE A 25 -6.45 25.72 -18.36
C PHE A 25 -6.98 25.93 -16.94
N GLU A 26 -7.56 24.88 -16.35
CA GLU A 26 -8.27 24.93 -15.06
C GLU A 26 -7.62 23.94 -14.08
N VAL A 27 -6.73 24.41 -13.21
CA VAL A 27 -5.97 23.55 -12.27
C VAL A 27 -6.16 23.93 -10.80
N HIS A 28 -7.34 24.45 -10.47
CA HIS A 28 -7.66 25.01 -9.16
C HIS A 28 -7.67 23.98 -8.02
N GLY A 29 -7.39 24.43 -6.80
CA GLY A 29 -7.47 23.57 -5.61
C GLY A 29 -6.38 22.50 -5.54
N ASN A 30 -5.18 22.80 -6.03
CA ASN A 30 -4.02 21.91 -5.93
C ASN A 30 -2.92 22.56 -5.07
N SER A 31 -1.72 21.99 -5.06
CA SER A 31 -0.57 22.51 -4.31
C SER A 31 0.59 22.80 -5.27
N LEU A 32 0.29 23.37 -6.44
CA LEU A 32 1.29 23.71 -7.45
C LEU A 32 2.16 24.87 -6.96
N THR A 33 3.49 24.71 -7.04
CA THR A 33 4.48 25.62 -6.44
C THR A 33 5.29 26.42 -7.47
N SER A 34 4.78 26.53 -8.69
CA SER A 34 5.47 27.21 -9.80
C SER A 34 5.57 28.73 -9.60
N ILE A 35 6.64 29.31 -10.13
CA ILE A 35 6.62 30.72 -10.52
C ILE A 35 5.68 30.81 -11.73
N MET A 36 4.81 31.82 -11.78
CA MET A 36 4.00 32.07 -12.97
C MET A 36 4.94 32.35 -14.16
N SER A 37 5.18 31.33 -15.00
CA SER A 37 6.10 31.41 -16.12
C SER A 37 5.45 32.10 -17.32
N GLN A 38 6.24 32.84 -18.10
CA GLN A 38 5.79 33.47 -19.34
C GLN A 38 5.19 32.48 -20.36
N SER A 39 5.49 31.18 -20.23
CA SER A 39 5.02 30.14 -21.15
C SER A 39 3.49 30.02 -21.19
N LEU A 40 2.80 30.09 -20.05
CA LEU A 40 1.33 30.09 -20.02
C LEU A 40 0.76 31.40 -20.60
N ALA A 41 1.48 32.50 -20.43
CA ALA A 41 1.09 33.79 -20.98
C ALA A 41 1.30 33.89 -22.50
N ALA A 42 2.09 33.01 -23.12
CA ALA A 42 2.40 33.06 -24.55
C ALA A 42 1.28 32.47 -25.44
N PHE A 43 0.29 31.77 -24.88
CA PHE A 43 -0.79 31.18 -25.67
C PHE A 43 -1.74 32.25 -26.22
N LEU A 44 -1.91 32.26 -27.54
CA LEU A 44 -2.80 33.18 -28.24
C LEU A 44 -4.27 32.72 -28.20
N SER A 45 -4.53 31.43 -27.99
CA SER A 45 -5.88 30.84 -28.00
C SER A 45 -6.53 30.72 -26.62
N LEU A 46 -5.84 31.12 -25.56
CA LEU A 46 -6.28 30.93 -24.17
C LEU A 46 -7.50 31.82 -23.87
N ARG A 47 -8.57 31.22 -23.34
CA ARG A 47 -9.85 31.87 -23.00
C ARG A 47 -10.15 31.80 -21.51
N ILE A 48 -9.89 30.65 -20.88
CA ILE A 48 -10.21 30.38 -19.47
C ILE A 48 -8.95 29.95 -18.75
N VAL A 49 -8.66 30.60 -17.63
CA VAL A 49 -7.55 30.28 -16.73
C VAL A 49 -8.07 30.27 -15.31
N ASP A 50 -8.08 29.11 -14.68
CA ASP A 50 -8.33 29.01 -13.23
C ASP A 50 -7.14 28.36 -12.55
N LEU A 51 -6.42 29.16 -11.78
CA LEU A 51 -5.23 28.79 -11.03
C LEU A 51 -5.45 28.99 -9.52
N SER A 52 -6.69 29.21 -9.10
CA SER A 52 -7.00 29.52 -7.71
C SER A 52 -6.63 28.41 -6.76
N ASN A 53 -6.45 28.76 -5.49
CA ASN A 53 -6.19 27.82 -4.40
C ASN A 53 -4.99 26.90 -4.71
N ASN A 54 -3.84 27.51 -5.00
CA ASN A 54 -2.56 26.86 -5.23
C ASN A 54 -1.45 27.57 -4.44
N MET A 55 -0.19 27.19 -4.64
CA MET A 55 0.99 27.78 -3.99
C MET A 55 1.85 28.56 -5.00
N LEU A 56 1.21 29.18 -6.01
CA LEU A 56 1.91 29.90 -7.08
C LEU A 56 2.54 31.20 -6.55
N GLN A 57 3.66 31.58 -7.18
CA GLN A 57 4.49 32.70 -6.71
C GLN A 57 4.91 33.60 -7.87
N GLY A 58 5.35 34.82 -7.54
CA GLY A 58 5.87 35.79 -8.49
C GLY A 58 4.79 36.70 -9.11
N PRO A 59 5.17 37.56 -10.06
CA PRO A 59 4.25 38.50 -10.68
C PRO A 59 3.27 37.79 -11.62
N LEU A 60 2.05 38.32 -11.70
CA LEU A 60 1.08 37.92 -12.72
C LEU A 60 1.64 38.27 -14.12
N PRO A 61 1.77 37.28 -15.02
CA PRO A 61 2.32 37.51 -16.34
C PRO A 61 1.27 38.19 -17.22
N SER A 62 1.73 39.04 -18.15
CA SER A 62 0.84 39.64 -19.14
C SER A 62 0.47 38.59 -20.21
N PHE A 63 -0.74 38.05 -20.14
CA PHE A 63 -1.23 37.14 -21.18
C PHE A 63 -1.23 37.80 -22.56
N ALA A 64 -0.73 37.09 -23.58
CA ALA A 64 -0.73 37.52 -24.97
C ALA A 64 -2.16 37.56 -25.54
N SER A 65 -3.04 36.68 -25.06
CA SER A 65 -4.46 36.61 -25.43
C SER A 65 -5.37 37.50 -24.57
N LYS A 66 -4.86 38.61 -24.00
CA LYS A 66 -5.64 39.54 -23.15
C LYS A 66 -7.01 39.93 -23.72
N SER A 67 -7.15 40.03 -25.05
CA SER A 67 -8.40 40.37 -25.74
C SER A 67 -9.38 39.19 -25.93
N LEU A 68 -8.92 37.95 -25.75
CA LEU A 68 -9.70 36.72 -25.94
C LEU A 68 -10.02 36.00 -24.63
N ILE A 69 -9.31 36.36 -23.56
CA ILE A 69 -9.51 35.84 -22.21
C ILE A 69 -10.87 36.32 -21.68
N GLN A 70 -11.65 35.36 -21.20
CA GLN A 70 -12.95 35.56 -20.59
C GLN A 70 -12.86 35.48 -19.05
N LEU A 71 -11.98 34.63 -18.53
CA LEU A 71 -11.82 34.39 -17.10
C LEU A 71 -10.36 34.13 -16.74
N VAL A 72 -9.86 34.86 -15.73
CA VAL A 72 -8.59 34.60 -15.05
C VAL A 72 -8.86 34.63 -13.56
N GLU A 73 -8.77 33.47 -12.93
CA GLU A 73 -8.98 33.30 -11.50
C GLU A 73 -7.66 32.84 -10.87
N THR A 74 -7.16 33.61 -9.90
CA THR A 74 -5.84 33.38 -9.27
C THR A 74 -5.88 33.55 -7.75
N ASP A 75 -7.07 33.73 -7.17
CA ASP A 75 -7.23 33.90 -5.74
C ASP A 75 -6.76 32.67 -4.95
N GLY A 76 -6.45 32.86 -3.66
CA GLY A 76 -5.97 31.76 -2.82
C GLY A 76 -4.53 31.31 -3.13
N ASN A 77 -3.72 32.12 -3.84
CA ASN A 77 -2.28 31.94 -3.99
C ASN A 77 -1.51 32.91 -3.07
N PRO A 78 -0.98 32.46 -1.91
CA PRO A 78 -0.50 33.35 -0.85
C PRO A 78 0.78 34.15 -1.19
N ASN A 79 1.51 33.75 -2.24
CA ASN A 79 2.79 34.34 -2.62
C ASN A 79 2.78 34.99 -4.01
N LEU A 80 1.59 35.11 -4.62
CA LEU A 80 1.41 35.83 -5.87
C LEU A 80 1.61 37.34 -5.64
N CYS A 81 2.23 38.04 -6.59
CA CYS A 81 2.43 39.50 -6.57
C CYS A 81 3.23 40.07 -5.39
N LYS A 82 3.88 39.24 -4.57
CA LYS A 82 4.82 39.70 -3.55
C LYS A 82 6.19 39.94 -4.19
N ASN A 83 6.50 41.20 -4.50
CA ASN A 83 7.85 41.57 -4.92
C ASN A 83 8.83 41.34 -3.76
N SER A 84 9.89 40.58 -3.99
CA SER A 84 11.05 40.55 -3.11
C SER A 84 11.76 41.91 -3.18
N GLY A 85 11.26 42.90 -2.44
CA GLY A 85 11.92 44.21 -2.32
C GLY A 85 10.97 45.39 -2.10
N SER A 86 10.49 45.56 -0.87
CA SER A 86 10.20 46.89 -0.31
C SER A 86 10.12 46.77 1.22
N GLY A 87 11.12 47.33 1.91
CA GLY A 87 11.13 47.44 3.35
C GLY A 87 10.20 48.55 3.84
N GLY A 88 9.65 48.32 5.05
CA GLY A 88 9.29 49.34 6.01
C GLY A 88 7.88 49.91 5.94
N GLU A 89 6.98 49.38 6.77
CA GLU A 89 6.43 50.20 7.87
C GLU A 89 5.98 49.28 9.02
N SER A 90 6.54 49.59 10.18
CA SER A 90 6.30 48.93 11.46
C SER A 90 5.20 49.70 12.18
N SER A 91 4.14 49.00 12.58
CA SER A 91 3.32 49.38 13.73
C SER A 91 3.04 48.15 14.60
N SER A 92 4.02 47.90 15.47
CA SER A 92 3.90 47.49 16.88
C SER A 92 3.23 46.15 17.28
N PRO A 93 3.63 45.60 18.45
CA PRO A 93 3.75 44.17 18.64
C PRO A 93 2.59 43.61 19.46
N THR A 94 1.98 42.54 18.97
CA THR A 94 1.27 41.59 19.82
C THR A 94 2.13 40.36 19.96
N SER A 95 2.78 40.29 21.12
CA SER A 95 3.42 39.12 21.71
C SER A 95 2.78 37.80 21.31
N GLY A 96 3.53 37.02 20.53
CA GLY A 96 3.20 35.66 20.15
C GLY A 96 4.38 35.10 19.36
N ALA A 97 5.48 34.83 20.07
CA ALA A 97 6.67 34.24 19.49
C ALA A 97 6.32 32.99 18.65
N PRO A 98 6.62 32.95 17.35
CA PRO A 98 6.89 31.68 16.70
C PRO A 98 8.30 31.31 17.16
N SER A 99 8.38 30.27 17.98
CA SER A 99 9.63 29.58 18.25
C SER A 99 10.41 29.36 16.94
N PRO A 100 11.76 29.41 16.96
CA PRO A 100 12.53 28.91 15.83
C PRO A 100 12.04 27.48 15.52
N PRO A 101 12.04 27.01 14.26
CA PRO A 101 11.78 25.60 14.02
C PRO A 101 12.83 24.84 14.80
N ASP A 102 12.40 24.24 15.91
CA ASP A 102 13.24 23.42 16.75
C ASP A 102 13.95 22.44 15.83
N LYS A 103 15.27 22.32 16.01
CA LYS A 103 16.11 21.34 15.33
C LYS A 103 15.71 19.92 15.76
N LEU A 104 14.49 19.50 15.44
CA LEU A 104 13.90 18.21 15.81
C LEU A 104 12.87 17.67 14.81
N SER A 105 12.80 18.19 13.58
CA SER A 105 11.84 17.69 12.56
C SER A 105 12.47 16.94 11.39
N ILE A 106 13.76 16.61 11.40
CA ILE A 106 14.35 15.69 10.41
C ILE A 106 14.36 14.26 10.96
N VAL A 107 14.71 14.11 12.24
CA VAL A 107 14.71 12.80 12.92
C VAL A 107 13.29 12.23 13.00
N GLY A 108 12.28 13.08 13.27
CA GLY A 108 10.87 12.67 13.27
C GLY A 108 10.39 12.16 11.91
N ILE A 109 10.78 12.82 10.82
CA ILE A 109 10.44 12.40 9.45
C ILE A 109 11.12 11.07 9.11
N ILE A 110 12.41 10.91 9.45
CA ILE A 110 13.14 9.66 9.20
C ILE A 110 12.51 8.50 9.99
N ILE A 111 12.17 8.71 11.27
CA ILE A 111 11.51 7.68 12.08
C ILE A 111 10.13 7.34 11.48
N ALA A 112 9.35 8.33 11.06
CA ALA A 112 8.06 8.09 10.43
C ALA A 112 8.19 7.26 9.14
N ILE A 113 9.18 7.57 8.28
CA ILE A 113 9.45 6.81 7.06
C ILE A 113 9.90 5.38 7.39
N VAL A 114 10.78 5.20 8.37
CA VAL A 114 11.25 3.88 8.80
C VAL A 114 10.09 3.04 9.33
N VAL A 115 9.19 3.62 10.13
CA VAL A 115 7.99 2.94 10.63
C VAL A 115 7.04 2.57 9.49
N LEU A 116 6.83 3.47 8.52
CA LEU A 116 5.98 3.18 7.35
C LEU A 116 6.56 2.05 6.48
N VAL A 117 7.87 2.03 6.26
CA VAL A 117 8.56 0.96 5.53
C VAL A 117 8.50 -0.36 6.31
N ALA A 118 8.73 -0.34 7.62
CA ALA A 118 8.63 -1.53 8.46
C ALA A 118 7.19 -2.10 8.47
N CYS A 119 6.17 -1.24 8.54
CA CYS A 119 4.78 -1.63 8.45
C CYS A 119 4.43 -2.23 7.09
N SER A 120 4.88 -1.62 5.98
CA SER A 120 4.58 -2.12 4.64
C SER A 120 5.24 -3.48 4.37
N VAL A 121 6.50 -3.67 4.80
CA VAL A 121 7.21 -4.96 4.74
C VAL A 121 6.53 -5.99 5.65
N GLY A 122 6.16 -5.60 6.88
CA GLY A 122 5.44 -6.47 7.81
C GLY A 122 4.10 -6.95 7.25
N LEU A 123 3.32 -6.05 6.65
CA LEU A 123 2.08 -6.39 5.96
C LEU A 123 2.34 -7.29 4.76
N LEU A 124 3.36 -7.02 3.94
CA LEU A 124 3.72 -7.86 2.80
C LEU A 124 4.09 -9.28 3.25
N LEU A 125 4.98 -9.42 4.25
CA LEU A 125 5.35 -10.71 4.84
C LEU A 125 4.16 -11.42 5.47
N HIS A 126 3.28 -10.67 6.15
CA HIS A 126 2.03 -11.19 6.69
C HIS A 126 1.11 -11.69 5.58
N HIS A 127 1.00 -10.97 4.46
CA HIS A 127 0.20 -11.38 3.30
C HIS A 127 0.79 -12.59 2.58
N LEU A 128 2.11 -12.71 2.49
CA LEU A 128 2.80 -13.88 1.93
C LEU A 128 2.60 -15.11 2.83
N LYS A 129 2.69 -14.94 4.16
CA LYS A 129 2.33 -15.99 5.12
C LYS A 129 0.83 -16.32 5.12
N LYS A 130 -0.04 -15.31 4.98
CA LYS A 130 -1.51 -15.45 4.94
C LYS A 130 -1.99 -16.12 3.66
N LYS A 131 -1.33 -15.89 2.52
CA LYS A 131 -1.59 -16.64 1.28
C LYS A 131 -1.25 -18.12 1.45
N ASN A 132 -0.18 -18.46 2.16
CA ASN A 132 0.15 -19.86 2.46
C ASN A 132 -0.84 -20.49 3.44
N LYS A 133 -1.32 -19.75 4.45
CA LYS A 133 -2.39 -20.23 5.35
C LYS A 133 -3.71 -20.44 4.63
N LYS A 134 -4.14 -19.50 3.77
CA LYS A 134 -5.36 -19.65 2.97
C LYS A 134 -5.25 -20.78 1.95
N LYS A 135 -4.10 -20.97 1.31
CA LYS A 135 -3.88 -22.10 0.40
C LYS A 135 -3.92 -23.45 1.13
N PHE A 136 -3.54 -23.47 2.42
CA PHE A 136 -3.60 -24.65 3.28
C PHE A 136 -5.00 -24.91 3.86
N GLU A 137 -5.73 -23.87 4.28
CA GLU A 137 -7.13 -24.01 4.73
C GLU A 137 -8.09 -24.32 3.57
N LEU A 138 -7.92 -23.69 2.40
CA LEU A 138 -8.70 -24.02 1.20
C LEU A 138 -8.52 -25.48 0.77
N SER A 139 -7.34 -26.08 1.02
CA SER A 139 -7.14 -27.50 0.78
C SER A 139 -7.74 -28.40 1.86
N ILE A 140 -7.93 -27.93 3.10
CA ILE A 140 -8.54 -28.72 4.19
C ILE A 140 -10.07 -28.65 4.13
N GLU A 141 -10.65 -27.50 3.76
CA GLU A 141 -12.09 -27.34 3.53
C GLU A 141 -12.58 -28.26 2.41
N SER A 142 -11.82 -28.38 1.32
CA SER A 142 -12.14 -29.30 0.21
C SER A 142 -12.01 -30.79 0.56
N VAL A 143 -11.31 -31.13 1.65
CA VAL A 143 -11.19 -32.52 2.14
C VAL A 143 -12.34 -32.86 3.08
N ASN A 144 -12.82 -31.91 3.88
CA ASN A 144 -13.98 -32.11 4.76
C ASN A 144 -15.32 -32.06 4.01
N ALA A 145 -15.35 -31.58 2.77
CA ALA A 145 -16.54 -31.54 1.92
C ALA A 145 -16.86 -32.88 1.21
N TYR A 146 -16.10 -33.94 1.44
CA TYR A 146 -16.36 -35.28 0.88
C TYR A 146 -16.71 -36.25 1.99
N HIS A 147 -17.97 -36.21 2.42
CA HIS A 147 -18.56 -37.23 3.29
C HIS A 147 -20.02 -37.46 2.90
N ASP A 148 -20.22 -38.35 1.91
CA ASP A 148 -21.31 -39.34 1.96
C ASP A 148 -21.07 -40.44 0.91
N GLU A 149 -20.29 -41.47 1.26
CA GLU A 149 -20.36 -42.80 0.64
C GLU A 149 -19.55 -43.79 1.50
N PRO A 150 -20.08 -44.97 1.86
CA PRO A 150 -19.47 -45.86 2.84
C PRO A 150 -18.46 -46.82 2.17
N GLN A 151 -17.28 -46.35 1.74
CA GLN A 151 -16.32 -47.24 1.06
C GLN A 151 -14.85 -47.00 1.42
N SER A 152 -14.30 -47.95 2.19
CA SER A 152 -12.87 -48.21 2.43
C SER A 152 -12.08 -47.11 3.16
N LEU A 153 -11.18 -47.50 4.06
CA LEU A 153 -10.32 -46.59 4.82
C LEU A 153 -9.26 -45.99 3.88
N HIS A 154 -9.66 -45.06 3.01
CA HIS A 154 -8.80 -44.48 1.99
C HIS A 154 -7.96 -43.36 2.63
N MET A 155 -6.81 -43.74 3.18
CA MET A 155 -5.87 -42.79 3.77
C MET A 155 -5.27 -41.91 2.67
N SER A 156 -5.63 -40.63 2.65
CA SER A 156 -5.08 -39.71 1.64
C SER A 156 -3.59 -39.48 1.87
N ILE A 157 -2.80 -39.47 0.79
CA ILE A 157 -1.36 -39.14 0.84
C ILE A 157 -1.14 -37.75 1.46
N GLN A 158 -2.11 -36.85 1.37
CA GLN A 158 -2.06 -35.54 2.00
C GLN A 158 -2.06 -35.64 3.53
N ALA A 159 -2.87 -36.51 4.13
CA ALA A 159 -2.85 -36.77 5.57
C ALA A 159 -1.50 -37.36 6.01
N LEU A 160 -0.92 -38.27 5.22
CA LEU A 160 0.42 -38.81 5.46
C LEU A 160 1.49 -37.73 5.41
N LYS A 161 1.44 -36.81 4.43
CA LYS A 161 2.36 -35.67 4.36
C LYS A 161 2.21 -34.74 5.55
N MET A 162 1.00 -34.44 6.01
CA MET A 162 0.82 -33.58 7.17
C MET A 162 1.36 -34.20 8.46
N THR A 163 1.17 -35.51 8.64
CA THR A 163 1.60 -36.22 9.86
C THR A 163 3.09 -36.51 9.93
N THR A 164 3.75 -36.64 8.78
CA THR A 164 5.20 -36.88 8.68
C THR A 164 6.01 -35.61 8.41
N ASN A 165 5.37 -34.44 8.48
CA ASN A 165 5.97 -33.15 8.11
C ASN A 165 6.62 -33.19 6.72
N ASN A 166 5.84 -33.60 5.72
CA ASN A 166 6.22 -33.81 4.33
C ASN A 166 7.34 -34.84 4.15
N PHE A 167 7.26 -35.97 4.87
CA PHE A 167 8.28 -37.03 4.90
C PHE A 167 9.66 -36.52 5.33
N SER A 168 9.69 -35.70 6.39
CA SER A 168 10.95 -35.23 6.98
C SER A 168 11.74 -36.39 7.59
N GLU A 169 13.08 -36.30 7.52
CA GLU A 169 13.97 -37.30 8.13
C GLU A 169 13.80 -37.39 9.66
N ASP A 170 13.35 -36.32 10.32
CA ASP A 170 13.08 -36.28 11.76
C ASP A 170 11.96 -37.24 12.21
N PHE A 171 11.12 -37.64 11.26
CA PHE A 171 10.00 -38.54 11.47
C PHE A 171 10.29 -39.96 10.98
N ILE A 172 11.53 -40.27 10.59
CA ILE A 172 11.92 -41.63 10.24
C ILE A 172 12.07 -42.44 11.53
N LEU A 173 11.39 -43.58 11.58
CA LEU A 173 11.58 -44.60 12.60
C LEU A 173 12.70 -45.55 12.21
N ASP A 174 12.74 -45.96 10.93
CA ASP A 174 13.72 -46.93 10.45
C ASP A 174 13.95 -46.84 8.92
N LYS A 175 15.12 -47.30 8.46
CA LYS A 175 15.51 -47.39 7.03
C LYS A 175 16.00 -48.82 6.75
N GLY A 176 15.27 -49.58 5.94
CA GLY A 176 15.63 -50.96 5.57
C GLY A 176 15.65 -51.19 4.06
N GLY A 177 15.99 -52.42 3.64
CA GLY A 177 16.05 -52.80 2.21
C GLY A 177 14.72 -52.73 1.46
N PHE A 178 13.59 -52.59 2.18
CA PHE A 178 12.24 -52.50 1.63
C PHE A 178 11.65 -51.08 1.71
N GLY A 179 12.45 -50.10 2.17
CA GLY A 179 12.05 -48.70 2.22
C GLY A 179 12.24 -48.05 3.58
N ILE A 180 11.58 -46.91 3.75
CA ILE A 180 11.71 -46.02 4.91
C ILE A 180 10.39 -46.03 5.68
N ILE A 181 10.48 -46.26 6.99
CA ILE A 181 9.33 -46.27 7.90
C ILE A 181 9.27 -44.93 8.61
N TYR A 182 8.12 -44.26 8.57
CA TYR A 182 7.90 -42.97 9.25
C TYR A 182 6.95 -43.12 10.44
N LYS A 183 7.20 -42.39 11.53
CA LYS A 183 6.23 -42.14 12.60
C LYS A 183 5.32 -40.97 12.23
N GLY A 184 4.04 -41.08 12.56
CA GLY A 184 3.07 -40.00 12.40
C GLY A 184 1.89 -40.22 13.34
N ASN A 185 1.25 -39.13 13.77
CA ASN A 185 0.05 -39.20 14.60
C ASN A 185 -1.19 -38.85 13.75
N LEU A 186 -2.02 -39.85 13.47
CA LEU A 186 -3.21 -39.73 12.63
C LEU A 186 -4.50 -39.49 13.42
N SER A 187 -4.43 -39.33 14.74
CA SER A 187 -5.62 -39.20 15.62
C SER A 187 -6.52 -38.02 15.27
N LYS A 188 -5.97 -36.97 14.64
CA LYS A 188 -6.73 -35.80 14.18
C LYS A 188 -7.42 -36.01 12.83
N TYR A 189 -7.01 -37.02 12.07
CA TYR A 189 -7.44 -37.23 10.67
C TYR A 189 -8.28 -38.50 10.49
N ILE A 190 -8.28 -39.38 11.49
CA ILE A 190 -9.03 -40.64 11.47
C ILE A 190 -9.82 -40.71 12.77
N ARG A 191 -11.14 -40.85 12.65
CA ARG A 191 -11.97 -41.29 13.77
C ARG A 191 -11.87 -42.81 13.85
N PHE A 192 -11.13 -43.30 14.82
CA PHE A 192 -11.09 -44.71 15.13
C PHE A 192 -12.42 -45.10 15.76
N ASP A 193 -13.28 -45.74 14.98
CA ASP A 193 -14.42 -46.46 15.52
C ASP A 193 -13.88 -47.72 16.21
N GLY A 194 -13.74 -47.63 17.54
CA GLY A 194 -13.22 -48.71 18.38
C GLY A 194 -14.08 -49.99 18.37
N SER A 195 -15.25 -49.96 17.73
CA SER A 195 -16.10 -51.15 17.54
C SER A 195 -15.62 -52.08 16.41
N LYS A 196 -14.72 -51.61 15.52
CA LYS A 196 -14.31 -52.35 14.31
C LYS A 196 -12.92 -53.00 14.38
N TRP A 197 -12.15 -52.78 15.45
CA TRP A 197 -10.83 -53.40 15.61
C TRP A 197 -10.75 -54.09 16.98
N PRO A 198 -10.54 -55.42 17.05
CA PRO A 198 -10.33 -56.07 18.33
C PRO A 198 -8.99 -55.60 18.90
N THR A 199 -9.03 -54.75 19.92
CA THR A 199 -7.85 -54.44 20.75
C THR A 199 -7.52 -55.69 21.58
N ARG A 200 -6.77 -56.62 20.98
CA ARG A 200 -6.17 -57.71 21.75
C ARG A 200 -4.99 -57.12 22.53
N VAL A 201 -5.27 -56.54 23.68
CA VAL A 201 -4.27 -56.30 24.72
C VAL A 201 -3.82 -57.68 25.19
N GLN A 202 -2.79 -58.24 24.55
CA GLN A 202 -2.06 -59.35 25.16
C GLN A 202 -1.24 -58.75 26.30
N ASN A 203 -1.85 -58.75 27.48
CA ASN A 203 -1.18 -58.52 28.73
C ASN A 203 -0.14 -59.64 28.90
N ARG A 204 1.13 -59.35 28.64
CA ARG A 204 2.23 -60.29 28.82
C ARG A 204 2.84 -60.10 30.21
N ASP A 205 2.01 -60.26 31.23
CA ASP A 205 2.44 -60.31 32.63
C ASP A 205 2.16 -61.71 33.18
N ARG A 206 3.18 -62.58 33.05
CA ARG A 206 3.61 -63.60 34.02
C ARG A 206 4.46 -64.66 33.32
N CYS A 207 5.78 -64.55 33.47
CA CYS A 207 6.62 -65.74 33.61
C CYS A 207 6.70 -66.05 35.10
N SER A 208 6.26 -67.25 35.47
CA SER A 208 6.66 -67.97 36.69
C SER A 208 7.91 -68.78 36.39
#